data_AF-A0A2V9GS32-F1
#
_entry.id   AF-A0A2V9GS32-F1
#
_cell.length_a   1.000
_cell.length_b   1.000
_cell.length_c   1.000
_cell.angle_alpha   90.00
_cell.angle_beta   90.00
_cell.angle_gamma   90.00
#
_symmetry.space_group_name_H-M   'P 1'
#
loop_
_entity.id
_entity.type
_entity.pdbx_description
1 polymer ?
#
loop_
_entity_poly.entity_id
_entity_poly.type
_entity_poly.pdbx_seq_one_letter_code
_entity_poly.pdbx_strand_id
1 'polypeptide(L)'
;MVALPQYKSSALFSESERLVLEYADAMTQTPVEVPDTLFAKLREKFSDAQLVELTATLAWENYRARFDHAFGVEAEGFTQGSYCAMPVRGAAKAQAQHANSR
;
A
#
# COMPACT_ATOMS: atom_id res chain seq x y z
N MET A 1 7.66 -5.99 -0.93
CA MET A 1 6.64 -6.04 -2.01
C MET A 1 6.34 -7.44 -2.54
N VAL A 2 7.16 -8.48 -2.28
CA VAL A 2 6.90 -9.85 -2.78
C VAL A 2 5.58 -10.44 -2.27
N ALA A 3 5.10 -10.02 -1.08
CA ALA A 3 3.86 -10.56 -0.51
C ALA A 3 2.56 -9.90 -1.02
N LEU A 4 2.64 -8.78 -1.76
CA LEU A 4 1.45 -8.06 -2.23
C LEU A 4 0.56 -8.91 -3.14
N PRO A 5 1.08 -9.65 -4.14
CA PRO A 5 0.21 -10.48 -4.99
C PRO A 5 -0.50 -11.62 -4.24
N GLN A 6 -0.03 -11.98 -3.05
CA GLN A 6 -0.64 -13.00 -2.18
C GLN A 6 -1.13 -12.40 -0.85
N TYR A 7 -1.51 -11.13 -0.85
CA TYR A 7 -1.86 -10.41 0.37
C TYR A 7 -2.98 -11.10 1.17
N LYS A 8 -3.94 -11.74 0.48
CA LYS A 8 -5.08 -12.45 1.10
C LYS A 8 -4.64 -13.53 2.08
N SER A 9 -3.61 -14.30 1.74
CA SER A 9 -3.08 -15.39 2.57
C SER A 9 -1.83 -15.01 3.37
N SER A 10 -1.27 -13.82 3.14
CA SER A 10 -0.05 -13.37 3.79
C SER A 10 -0.31 -12.94 5.24
N ALA A 11 0.54 -13.41 6.15
CA ALA A 11 0.53 -13.00 7.56
C ALA A 11 1.17 -11.61 7.80
N LEU A 12 1.76 -10.99 6.77
CA LEU A 12 2.39 -9.68 6.87
C LEU A 12 1.40 -8.51 6.86
N PHE A 13 0.13 -8.78 6.56
CA PHE A 13 -0.93 -7.78 6.52
C PHE A 13 -1.95 -8.06 7.62
N SER A 14 -2.30 -7.02 8.35
CA SER A 14 -3.42 -7.00 9.27
C SER A 14 -4.75 -7.28 8.55
N GLU A 15 -5.79 -7.57 9.31
CA GLU A 15 -7.15 -7.71 8.77
C GLU A 15 -7.59 -6.46 8.00
N SER A 16 -7.37 -5.27 8.58
CA SER A 16 -7.74 -3.99 7.95
C SER A 16 -6.95 -3.72 6.67
N GLU A 17 -5.64 -4.02 6.64
CA GLU A 17 -4.83 -3.86 5.43
C GLU A 17 -5.29 -4.80 4.31
N ARG A 18 -5.62 -6.06 4.64
CA ARG A 18 -6.17 -7.00 3.65
C ARG A 18 -7.52 -6.54 3.11
N LEU A 19 -8.36 -5.97 3.96
CA LEU A 19 -9.66 -5.43 3.56
C LEU A 19 -9.51 -4.22 2.61
N VAL A 20 -8.56 -3.33 2.91
CA VAL A 20 -8.23 -2.19 2.03
C VAL A 20 -7.65 -2.65 0.70
N LEU A 21 -6.80 -3.68 0.69
CA LEU A 21 -6.25 -4.24 -0.54
C LEU A 21 -7.35 -4.93 -1.39
N GLU A 22 -8.29 -5.62 -0.76
CA GLU A 22 -9.48 -6.16 -1.46
C GLU A 22 -10.36 -5.06 -2.06
N TYR A 23 -10.50 -3.93 -1.36
CA TYR A 23 -11.18 -2.77 -1.91
C TYR A 23 -10.43 -2.15 -3.10
N ALA A 24 -9.10 -2.08 -3.03
CA ALA A 24 -8.26 -1.61 -4.13
C ALA A 24 -8.37 -2.51 -5.37
N ASP A 25 -8.36 -3.84 -5.18
CA ASP A 25 -8.58 -4.82 -6.26
C ASP A 25 -9.94 -4.59 -6.94
N ALA A 26 -11.01 -4.39 -6.16
CA ALA A 26 -12.36 -4.14 -6.67
C ALA A 26 -12.45 -2.79 -7.43
N MET A 27 -11.86 -1.73 -6.88
CA MET A 27 -11.83 -0.39 -7.48
C MET A 27 -10.99 -0.28 -8.76
N THR A 28 -10.10 -1.24 -9.01
CA THR A 28 -9.22 -1.26 -10.21
C THR A 28 -9.72 -2.17 -11.32
N GLN A 29 -10.80 -2.94 -11.10
CA GLN A 29 -11.44 -3.72 -12.16
C GLN A 29 -12.05 -2.82 -13.24
N THR A 30 -12.23 -3.38 -14.44
CA THR A 30 -12.99 -2.75 -15.53
C THR A 30 -14.04 -3.75 -16.04
N PRO A 31 -15.34 -3.54 -15.76
CA PRO A 31 -15.93 -2.41 -15.02
C PRO A 31 -15.57 -2.43 -13.52
N VAL A 32 -15.67 -1.27 -12.88
CA VAL A 32 -15.48 -1.16 -11.42
C VAL A 32 -16.71 -1.73 -10.72
N GLU A 33 -16.51 -2.76 -9.91
CA GLU A 33 -17.57 -3.41 -9.13
C GLU A 33 -17.09 -3.65 -7.70
N VAL A 34 -17.71 -2.96 -6.74
CA VAL A 34 -17.41 -3.10 -5.31
C VAL A 34 -18.59 -3.82 -4.65
N PRO A 35 -18.42 -5.04 -4.14
CA PRO A 35 -19.50 -5.74 -3.46
C PRO A 35 -19.99 -5.00 -2.22
N ASP A 36 -21.31 -4.90 -2.03
CA ASP A 36 -21.91 -4.26 -0.85
C ASP A 36 -21.40 -4.89 0.46
N THR A 37 -21.17 -6.19 0.45
CA THR A 37 -20.63 -6.95 1.60
C THR A 37 -19.20 -6.55 1.96
N LEU A 38 -18.39 -6.20 0.96
CA LEU A 38 -17.05 -5.66 1.17
C LEU A 38 -17.12 -4.25 1.74
N PHE A 39 -17.96 -3.40 1.16
CA PHE A 39 -18.11 -2.02 1.61
C PHE A 39 -18.71 -1.91 3.01
N ALA A 40 -19.61 -2.83 3.38
CA ALA A 40 -20.13 -2.94 4.75
C ALA A 40 -19.02 -3.23 5.77
N LYS A 41 -18.14 -4.21 5.49
CA LYS A 41 -16.99 -4.53 6.36
C LYS A 41 -16.04 -3.35 6.51
N LEU A 42 -15.85 -2.55 5.46
CA LEU A 42 -15.02 -1.34 5.52
C LEU A 42 -15.64 -0.31 6.48
N ARG A 43 -16.96 -0.11 6.44
CA ARG A 43 -17.70 0.79 7.36
C ARG A 43 -17.64 0.36 8.82
N GLU A 44 -17.39 -0.92 9.11
CA GLU A 44 -17.16 -1.39 10.49
C GLU A 44 -15.79 -0.97 11.04
N LYS A 45 -14.81 -0.67 10.17
CA LYS A 45 -13.41 -0.40 10.55
C LYS A 45 -13.01 1.06 10.37
N PHE A 46 -13.65 1.79 9.47
CA PHE A 46 -13.28 3.15 9.07
C PHE A 46 -14.47 4.10 9.18
N SER A 47 -14.21 5.35 9.54
CA SER A 47 -15.21 6.42 9.48
C SER A 47 -15.54 6.79 8.04
N ASP A 48 -16.69 7.43 7.82
CA ASP A 48 -17.08 7.91 6.49
C ASP A 48 -16.02 8.84 5.87
N ALA A 49 -15.39 9.70 6.68
CA ALA A 49 -14.32 10.58 6.21
C ALA A 49 -13.10 9.78 5.72
N GLN A 50 -12.70 8.74 6.46
CA GLN A 50 -11.59 7.86 6.07
C GLN A 50 -11.93 7.06 4.80
N LEU A 51 -13.18 6.62 4.64
CA LEU A 51 -13.62 5.91 3.44
C LEU A 51 -13.64 6.82 2.21
N VAL A 52 -14.05 8.09 2.37
CA VAL A 52 -13.98 9.08 1.31
C VAL A 52 -12.53 9.31 0.88
N GLU A 53 -11.62 9.52 1.83
CA GLU A 53 -10.19 9.72 1.55
C GLU A 53 -9.57 8.49 0.86
N LEU A 54 -9.86 7.29 1.37
CA LEU A 54 -9.39 6.03 0.80
C LEU A 54 -9.89 5.86 -0.65
N THR A 55 -11.17 6.08 -0.88
CA THR A 55 -11.79 5.94 -2.21
C THR A 55 -11.25 6.97 -3.19
N ALA A 56 -11.08 8.22 -2.74
CA ALA A 56 -10.51 9.28 -3.56
C ALA A 56 -9.06 8.97 -3.96
N THR A 57 -8.27 8.43 -3.04
CA THR A 57 -6.90 8.00 -3.31
C THR A 57 -6.88 6.90 -4.37
N LEU A 58 -7.69 5.85 -4.21
CA LEU A 58 -7.77 4.76 -5.20
C LEU A 58 -8.24 5.25 -6.57
N ALA A 59 -9.22 6.15 -6.63
CA ALA A 59 -9.70 6.75 -7.87
C ALA A 59 -8.61 7.58 -8.55
N TRP A 60 -7.81 8.34 -7.79
CA TRP A 60 -6.70 9.11 -8.31
C TRP A 60 -5.61 8.24 -8.94
N GLU A 61 -5.26 7.12 -8.31
CA GLU A 61 -4.32 6.14 -8.86
C GLU A 61 -4.83 5.56 -10.19
N ASN A 62 -6.12 5.23 -10.26
CA ASN A 62 -6.76 4.74 -11.48
C ASN A 62 -6.78 5.78 -12.60
N TYR A 63 -6.98 7.06 -12.28
CA TYR A 63 -6.87 8.15 -13.24
C TYR A 63 -5.45 8.23 -13.81
N ARG A 64 -4.43 8.25 -12.94
CA ARG A 64 -3.03 8.33 -13.38
C ARG A 64 -2.64 7.14 -14.24
N ALA A 65 -3.02 5.92 -13.84
CA ALA A 65 -2.77 4.72 -14.64
C ALA A 65 -3.37 4.84 -16.05
N ARG A 66 -4.63 5.30 -16.18
CA ARG A 66 -5.28 5.48 -17.48
C ARG A 66 -4.62 6.59 -18.31
N PHE A 67 -4.24 7.69 -17.66
CA PHE A 67 -3.52 8.79 -18.29
C PHE A 67 -2.18 8.31 -18.84
N ASP A 68 -1.36 7.69 -17.98
CA ASP A 68 -0.03 7.19 -18.33
C ASP A 68 -0.11 6.19 -19.50
N HIS A 69 -1.07 5.25 -19.44
CA HIS A 69 -1.30 4.30 -20.53
C HIS A 69 -1.73 4.97 -21.84
N ALA A 70 -2.58 6.00 -21.79
CA ALA A 70 -3.03 6.71 -22.99
C ALA A 70 -1.88 7.46 -23.70
N PHE A 71 -0.91 7.95 -22.94
CA PHE A 71 0.24 8.70 -23.45
C PHE A 71 1.50 7.84 -23.68
N GLY A 72 1.43 6.53 -23.40
CA GLY A 72 2.59 5.64 -23.52
C GLY A 72 3.73 6.00 -22.56
N VAL A 73 3.39 6.53 -21.38
CA VAL A 73 4.36 6.81 -20.32
C VAL A 73 4.83 5.48 -19.73
N GLU A 74 6.13 5.21 -19.85
CA GLU A 74 6.76 3.98 -19.36
C GLU A 74 7.60 4.23 -18.10
N ALA A 75 7.96 3.16 -17.41
CA ALA A 75 8.84 3.24 -16.25
C ALA A 75 10.28 3.58 -16.67
N GLU A 76 10.93 4.49 -15.93
CA GLU A 76 12.33 4.93 -16.13
C GLU A 76 13.39 3.87 -15.78
N GLY A 77 12.99 2.62 -15.53
CA GLY A 77 13.92 1.50 -15.33
C GLY A 77 14.69 1.45 -14.01
N PHE A 78 14.47 2.38 -13.07
CA PHE A 78 15.18 2.41 -11.78
C PHE A 78 15.03 1.15 -10.90
N THR A 79 14.03 0.31 -11.19
CA THR A 79 13.76 -0.94 -10.47
C THR A 79 13.92 -2.19 -11.34
N GLN A 80 14.59 -2.10 -12.51
CA GLN A 80 14.85 -3.29 -13.33
C GLN A 80 15.73 -4.29 -12.58
N GLY A 81 15.09 -5.29 -11.96
CA GLY A 81 15.74 -6.45 -11.33
C GLY A 81 15.94 -6.37 -9.82
N SER A 82 15.46 -5.35 -9.10
CA SER A 82 15.51 -5.29 -7.63
C SER A 82 14.36 -4.46 -7.06
N TYR A 83 13.84 -4.91 -5.91
CA TYR A 83 12.90 -4.14 -5.10
C TYR A 83 13.51 -2.79 -4.71
N CYS A 84 12.69 -1.74 -4.52
CA CYS A 84 13.15 -0.54 -3.84
C CYS A 84 13.71 -0.93 -2.47
N ALA A 85 15.04 -0.86 -2.31
CA ALA A 85 15.65 -0.93 -0.99
C ALA A 85 15.18 0.32 -0.24
N MET A 86 14.21 0.16 0.65
CA MET A 86 13.86 1.21 1.59
C MET A 86 15.13 1.59 2.37
N PRO A 87 15.51 2.87 2.45
CA PRO A 87 16.67 3.26 3.24
C PRO A 87 16.41 2.85 4.68
N VAL A 88 17.22 1.92 5.18
CA VAL A 88 17.17 1.50 6.58
C VAL A 88 17.49 2.74 7.39
N ARG A 89 16.58 3.20 8.26
CA ARG A 89 16.90 4.24 9.25
C ARG A 89 18.11 3.72 10.04
N GLY A 90 19.26 4.35 9.87
CA GLY A 90 20.52 3.90 10.47
C GLY A 90 20.32 3.64 11.96
N ALA A 91 20.71 2.45 12.42
CA ALA A 91 20.67 2.10 13.84
C ALA A 91 21.41 3.20 14.63
N ALA A 92 20.69 3.90 15.51
CA ALA A 92 21.30 4.87 16.41
C ALA A 92 22.39 4.15 17.22
N LYS A 93 23.65 4.54 17.05
CA LYS A 93 24.75 4.03 17.88
C LYS A 93 24.54 4.52 19.30
N ALA A 94 24.10 3.63 20.19
CA ALA A 94 24.15 3.86 21.63
C ALA A 94 25.63 3.83 22.07
N GLN A 95 26.27 4.99 22.15
CA GLN A 95 27.55 5.16 22.83
C GLN A 95 27.27 5.34 24.33
N ALA A 96 27.55 4.31 25.12
CA ALA A 96 27.73 4.45 26.56
C ALA A 96 28.83 3.47 27.00
N GLN A 97 30.04 3.98 27.18
CA GLN A 97 31.10 3.37 28.00
C GLN A 97 32.25 4.37 28.20
N HIS A 98 32.10 5.22 29.21
CA HIS A 98 33.23 5.72 29.99
C HIS A 98 32.87 5.57 31.47
N ALA A 99 33.05 4.36 31.99
CA ALA A 99 33.10 4.10 33.43
C ALA A 99 34.58 3.96 33.82
N ASN A 100 35.09 5.05 34.38
CA ASN A 100 36.19 5.23 35.33
C ASN A 100 37.15 4.03 35.56
N SER A 101 38.42 4.20 35.16
CA SER A 101 39.54 3.35 35.54
C SER A 101 39.98 3.60 36.98
N ARG A 102 40.46 2.53 37.63
CA ARG A 102 41.19 2.55 38.91
C ARG A 102 42.45 3.39 38.85
#